data_AF-A0A4R2KTP8-F1
#
_entry.id   AF-A0A4R2KTP8-F1
#
_cell.length_a   1.000
_cell.length_b   1.000
_cell.length_c   1.000
_cell.angle_alpha   90.00
_cell.angle_beta   90.00
_cell.angle_gamma   90.00
#
_symmetry.space_group_name_H-M   'P 1'
#
loop_
_entity.id
_entity.type
_entity.pdbx_description
1 polymer ?
#
loop_
_entity_poly.entity_id
_entity_poly.type
_entity_poly.pdbx_seq_one_letter_code
_entity_poly.pdbx_strand_id
1 'polypeptide(L)'
;MLVASGVEVDPQVLAPRVYLPARQGSLQSELIAATRHHERVPYVLAPDLHALLLEIASGTPVLVMQNLGLSLLPQWHYAVVVGYDSSADSLLLRSGVDERLSMSRLRFEATWARAGRWAMVAASPSLPPVTAGHADWILAGSAFEELGQPLLAERAYQAATLRWPFDVIAWKALANARFAQDDLRGAESALRFAIRLAPSAAAHNNLANVLLLQGCLAAANVELDHARAMDDAEQFSRVLASTESTLRARSEDAAAGCTSLHPSLAESIPD
;
A
#
# COMPACT_ATOMS: atom_id res chain seq x y z
N MET A 1 14.48 -7.81 9.71
CA MET A 1 13.39 -7.11 9.00
C MET A 1 12.08 -7.84 9.10
N LEU A 2 11.95 -9.07 8.55
CA LEU A 2 10.70 -9.84 8.65
C LEU A 2 10.24 -10.07 10.10
N VAL A 3 11.15 -10.50 10.99
CA VAL A 3 10.86 -10.62 12.43
C VAL A 3 10.45 -9.28 13.05
N ALA A 4 11.12 -8.19 12.67
CA ALA A 4 10.80 -6.85 13.18
C ALA A 4 9.44 -6.33 12.68
N SER A 5 8.97 -6.82 11.53
CA SER A 5 7.61 -6.55 11.03
C SER A 5 6.59 -7.61 11.45
N GLY A 6 6.92 -8.43 12.46
CA GLY A 6 5.99 -9.38 13.08
C GLY A 6 5.78 -10.69 12.30
N VAL A 7 6.70 -11.07 11.40
CA VAL A 7 6.70 -12.41 10.78
C VAL A 7 7.50 -13.37 11.65
N GLU A 8 6.90 -14.48 12.06
CA GLU A 8 7.62 -15.58 12.70
C GLU A 8 8.39 -16.38 11.65
N VAL A 9 9.70 -16.19 11.60
CA VAL A 9 10.61 -16.90 10.69
C VAL A 9 11.89 -17.24 11.44
N ASP A 10 12.40 -18.46 11.23
CA ASP A 10 13.73 -18.83 11.69
C ASP A 10 14.80 -18.20 10.77
N PRO A 11 15.68 -17.33 11.29
CA PRO A 11 16.75 -16.71 10.52
C PRO A 11 17.66 -17.73 9.81
N GLN A 12 17.85 -18.93 10.38
CA GLN A 12 18.69 -19.98 9.80
C GLN A 12 18.07 -20.62 8.55
N VAL A 13 16.73 -20.61 8.44
CA VAL A 13 16.00 -21.18 7.29
C VAL A 13 15.96 -20.21 6.10
N LEU A 14 16.09 -18.89 6.36
CA LEU A 14 16.05 -17.84 5.33
C LEU A 14 17.42 -17.59 4.66
N ALA A 15 18.52 -17.78 5.40
CA ALA A 15 19.88 -17.48 4.93
C ALA A 15 20.30 -18.18 3.61
N PRO A 16 19.92 -19.44 3.31
CA PRO A 16 20.36 -20.11 2.09
C PRO A 16 19.64 -19.69 0.80
N ARG A 17 18.52 -18.95 0.88
CA ARG A 17 17.67 -18.65 -0.31
C ARG A 17 17.92 -17.27 -0.94
N VAL A 18 18.78 -16.45 -0.33
CA VAL A 18 18.97 -15.03 -0.71
C VAL A 18 20.42 -14.74 -1.15
N TYR A 19 21.30 -15.74 -1.21
CA TYR A 19 22.73 -15.52 -1.47
C TYR A 19 23.17 -15.99 -2.87
N LEU A 20 23.04 -15.11 -3.87
CA LEU A 20 23.73 -15.29 -5.16
C LEU A 20 24.55 -14.03 -5.49
N PRO A 21 25.87 -14.04 -5.21
CA PRO A 21 26.76 -12.87 -5.39
C PRO A 21 26.93 -12.37 -6.84
N ALA A 22 26.49 -13.14 -7.84
CA ALA A 22 26.82 -12.91 -9.24
C ALA A 22 25.77 -12.13 -10.05
N ARG A 23 24.64 -11.73 -9.44
CA ARG A 23 23.53 -11.12 -10.21
C ARG A 23 23.26 -9.67 -9.78
N GLN A 24 24.04 -8.77 -10.35
CA GLN A 24 23.82 -7.33 -10.24
C GLN A 24 22.39 -7.01 -10.74
N GLY A 25 21.56 -6.42 -9.88
CA GLY A 25 20.17 -6.05 -10.19
C GLY A 25 19.11 -7.13 -9.93
N SER A 26 19.37 -8.42 -10.17
CA SER A 26 18.32 -9.46 -9.97
C SER A 26 17.99 -9.71 -8.50
N LEU A 27 18.95 -9.50 -7.59
CA LEU A 27 18.69 -9.77 -6.19
C LEU A 27 17.67 -8.79 -5.58
N GLN A 28 17.61 -7.54 -6.06
CA GLN A 28 16.61 -6.58 -5.56
C GLN A 28 15.19 -7.02 -5.90
N SER A 29 14.94 -7.47 -7.13
CA SER A 29 13.63 -7.98 -7.52
C SER A 29 13.29 -9.30 -6.81
N GLU A 30 14.27 -10.19 -6.61
CA GLU A 30 14.11 -11.41 -5.81
C GLU A 30 13.78 -11.07 -4.34
N LEU A 31 14.43 -10.08 -3.73
CA LEU A 31 14.15 -9.59 -2.38
C LEU A 31 12.75 -8.97 -2.25
N ILE A 32 12.34 -8.18 -3.24
CA ILE A 32 10.99 -7.60 -3.33
C ILE A 32 9.95 -8.74 -3.41
N ALA A 33 10.17 -9.72 -4.29
CA ALA A 33 9.28 -10.86 -4.45
C ALA A 33 9.21 -11.72 -3.18
N ALA A 34 10.36 -12.01 -2.55
CA ALA A 34 10.44 -12.75 -1.29
C ALA A 34 9.72 -12.02 -0.16
N THR A 35 9.83 -10.69 -0.09
CA THR A 35 9.11 -9.86 0.90
C THR A 35 7.60 -10.02 0.77
N ARG A 36 7.08 -10.00 -0.46
CA ARG A 36 5.65 -10.23 -0.73
C ARG A 36 5.20 -11.64 -0.37
N HIS A 37 6.05 -12.65 -0.60
CA HIS A 37 5.76 -14.03 -0.22
C HIS A 37 5.59 -14.19 1.31
N HIS A 38 6.23 -13.33 2.10
CA HIS A 38 6.04 -13.26 3.55
C HIS A 38 4.93 -12.29 3.98
N GLU A 39 3.99 -11.97 3.08
CA GLU A 39 2.85 -11.09 3.37
C GLU A 39 3.27 -9.71 3.88
N ARG A 40 4.41 -9.20 3.40
CA ARG A 40 4.92 -7.86 3.70
C ARG A 40 4.95 -7.01 2.45
N VAL A 41 4.70 -5.71 2.63
CA VAL A 41 4.80 -4.71 1.56
C VAL A 41 6.27 -4.32 1.44
N PRO A 42 6.97 -4.68 0.34
CA PRO A 42 8.29 -4.12 0.07
C PRO A 42 8.13 -2.65 -0.30
N TYR A 43 8.72 -1.76 0.48
CA TYR A 43 8.67 -0.32 0.23
C TYR A 43 10.09 0.21 0.08
N VAL A 44 10.44 0.65 -1.14
CA VAL A 44 11.75 1.24 -1.45
C VAL A 44 11.77 2.68 -0.97
N LEU A 45 12.76 3.04 -0.17
CA LEU A 45 12.89 4.37 0.39
C LEU A 45 13.41 5.36 -0.64
N ALA A 46 13.16 6.65 -0.41
CA ALA A 46 13.87 7.71 -1.10
C ALA A 46 15.39 7.53 -0.90
N PRO A 47 16.22 7.82 -1.94
CA PRO A 47 17.66 7.53 -1.93
C PRO A 47 18.45 8.57 -1.12
N ASP A 48 18.05 8.83 0.12
CA ASP A 48 18.67 9.82 1.01
C ASP A 48 18.77 9.32 2.45
N LEU A 49 19.80 9.78 3.16
CA LEU A 49 20.07 9.31 4.52
C LEU A 49 18.97 9.73 5.51
N HIS A 50 18.29 10.85 5.26
CA HIS A 50 17.26 11.33 6.17
C HIS A 50 16.06 10.39 6.21
N ALA A 51 15.57 9.94 5.04
CA ALA A 51 14.50 8.93 4.95
C ALA A 51 14.88 7.64 5.68
N LEU A 52 16.11 7.15 5.47
CA LEU A 52 16.60 5.96 6.19
C LEU A 52 16.59 6.17 7.70
N LEU A 53 17.12 7.31 8.19
CA LEU A 53 17.20 7.58 9.62
C LEU A 53 15.82 7.78 10.26
N LEU A 54 14.83 8.31 9.53
CA LEU A 54 13.45 8.40 10.01
C LEU A 54 12.84 7.01 10.26
N GLU A 55 13.07 6.05 9.37
CA GLU A 55 12.63 4.66 9.58
C GLU A 55 13.35 4.00 10.75
N ILE A 56 14.66 4.23 10.90
CA ILE A 56 15.41 3.72 12.05
C ILE A 56 14.89 4.33 13.36
N ALA A 57 14.59 5.64 13.37
CA ALA A 57 14.02 6.32 14.52
C ALA A 57 12.60 5.83 14.86
N SER A 58 11.84 5.33 13.87
CA SER A 58 10.53 4.69 14.08
C SER A 58 10.64 3.24 14.57
N GLY A 59 11.86 2.71 14.71
CA GLY A 59 12.11 1.32 15.09
C GLY A 59 12.05 0.34 13.92
N THR A 60 12.00 0.82 12.68
CA THR A 60 11.89 0.01 11.47
C THR A 60 13.27 -0.28 10.87
N PRO A 61 13.74 -1.54 10.85
CA PRO A 61 15.02 -1.89 10.24
C PRO A 61 14.98 -1.72 8.72
N VAL A 62 16.08 -1.24 8.15
CA VAL A 62 16.19 -0.90 6.72
C VAL A 62 17.21 -1.80 6.03
N LEU A 63 16.81 -2.51 4.97
CA LEU A 63 17.73 -3.23 4.10
C LEU A 63 18.40 -2.21 3.19
N VAL A 64 19.72 -2.29 3.07
CA VAL A 64 20.49 -1.45 2.16
C VAL A 64 21.42 -2.29 1.31
N MET A 65 21.73 -1.78 0.12
CA MET A 65 22.79 -2.32 -0.73
C MET A 65 24.01 -1.40 -0.63
N GLN A 66 25.17 -1.95 -0.31
CA GLN A 66 26.44 -1.24 -0.27
C GLN A 66 27.40 -1.81 -1.31
N ASN A 67 28.28 -0.96 -1.82
CA ASN A 67 29.48 -1.38 -2.51
C ASN A 67 30.69 -1.06 -1.61
N LEU A 68 31.20 -2.09 -0.94
CA LEU A 68 32.34 -1.99 -0.02
C LEU A 68 33.69 -1.95 -0.76
N GLY A 69 33.69 -2.32 -2.04
CA GLY A 69 34.87 -2.36 -2.90
C GLY A 69 35.25 -0.98 -3.46
N LEU A 70 36.39 -0.94 -4.16
CA LEU A 70 36.82 0.23 -4.93
C LEU A 70 36.22 0.17 -6.35
N SER A 71 36.22 1.29 -7.07
CA SER A 71 35.62 1.37 -8.42
C SER A 71 36.15 0.32 -9.41
N LEU A 72 37.38 -0.16 -9.23
CA LEU A 72 38.03 -1.17 -10.07
C LEU A 72 37.69 -2.62 -9.68
N LEU A 73 37.26 -2.84 -8.43
CA LEU A 73 36.91 -4.16 -7.87
C LEU A 73 35.71 -3.98 -6.94
N PRO A 74 34.49 -3.91 -7.48
CA PRO A 74 33.29 -3.71 -6.67
C PRO A 74 33.05 -4.93 -5.77
N GLN A 75 32.60 -4.66 -4.54
CA GLN A 75 32.19 -5.70 -3.58
C GLN A 75 30.79 -5.37 -3.10
N TRP A 76 29.80 -5.98 -3.76
CA TRP A 76 28.38 -5.80 -3.44
C TRP A 76 28.01 -6.51 -2.16
N HIS A 77 27.28 -5.82 -1.29
CA HIS A 77 26.99 -6.29 0.05
C HIS A 77 25.63 -5.79 0.51
N TYR A 78 24.75 -6.69 0.94
CA TYR A 78 23.51 -6.32 1.61
C TYR A 78 23.70 -6.31 3.12
N ALA A 79 23.16 -5.29 3.76
CA ALA A 79 23.19 -5.16 5.21
C ALA A 79 21.84 -4.61 5.69
N VAL A 80 21.48 -4.90 6.94
CA VAL A 80 20.29 -4.33 7.58
C VAL A 80 20.76 -3.28 8.59
N VAL A 81 20.39 -2.03 8.38
CA VAL A 81 20.56 -0.99 9.38
C VAL A 81 19.50 -1.18 10.46
N VAL A 82 19.93 -1.18 11.72
CA VAL A 82 19.06 -1.39 12.90
C VAL A 82 19.19 -0.28 13.93
N GLY A 83 20.06 0.70 13.71
CA GLY A 83 20.27 1.79 14.66
C GLY A 83 21.20 2.87 14.12
N TYR A 84 21.18 4.02 14.77
CA TYR A 84 22.10 5.13 14.58
C TYR A 84 22.55 5.64 15.95
N ASP A 85 23.85 5.71 16.17
CA ASP A 85 24.47 6.30 17.36
C ASP A 85 24.87 7.73 17.04
N SER A 86 24.13 8.69 17.60
CA SER A 86 24.37 10.12 17.43
C SER A 86 25.63 10.62 18.13
N SER A 87 26.11 9.92 19.17
CA SER A 87 27.31 10.30 19.91
C SER A 87 28.58 9.92 19.14
N ALA A 88 28.56 8.75 18.49
CA ALA A 88 29.67 8.23 17.71
C ALA A 88 29.59 8.55 16.20
N ASP A 89 28.52 9.22 15.74
CA ASP A 89 28.20 9.46 14.32
C ASP A 89 28.34 8.18 13.47
N SER A 90 27.68 7.11 13.93
CA SER A 90 27.82 5.78 13.34
C SER A 90 26.48 5.06 13.19
N LEU A 91 26.36 4.26 12.12
CA LEU A 91 25.23 3.36 11.91
C LEU A 91 25.56 1.99 12.48
N LEU A 92 24.54 1.36 13.09
CA LEU A 92 24.58 -0.02 13.53
C LEU A 92 23.95 -0.91 12.46
N LEU A 93 24.74 -1.82 11.90
CA LEU A 93 24.34 -2.75 10.86
C LEU A 93 24.37 -4.19 11.37
N ARG A 94 23.52 -5.02 10.77
CA ARG A 94 23.59 -6.49 10.85
C ARG A 94 23.90 -7.05 9.47
N SER A 95 24.91 -7.91 9.40
CA SER A 95 25.39 -8.50 8.16
C SER A 95 25.86 -9.94 8.38
N GLY A 96 25.27 -10.89 7.65
CA GLY A 96 25.68 -12.31 7.73
C GLY A 96 25.73 -12.83 9.17
N VAL A 97 26.92 -13.28 9.59
CA VAL A 97 27.22 -13.79 10.94
C VAL A 97 27.66 -12.71 11.94
N ASP A 98 27.95 -11.50 11.48
CA ASP A 98 28.36 -10.40 12.34
C ASP A 98 27.13 -9.72 12.93
N GLU A 99 26.85 -10.04 14.19
CA GLU A 99 25.66 -9.54 14.87
C GLU A 99 25.65 -8.01 14.97
N ARG A 100 26.80 -7.34 15.20
CA ARG A 100 26.84 -5.88 15.34
C ARG A 100 28.06 -5.28 14.66
N LEU A 101 27.86 -4.78 13.45
CA LEU A 101 28.85 -3.95 12.76
C LEU A 101 28.53 -2.48 13.00
N SER A 102 29.40 -1.77 13.72
CA SER A 102 29.37 -0.30 13.79
C SER A 102 30.18 0.27 12.63
N MET A 103 29.58 1.17 11.84
CA MET A 103 30.21 1.84 10.70
C MET A 103 30.01 3.34 10.81
N SER A 104 31.08 4.13 10.68
CA SER A 104 30.96 5.59 10.65
C SER A 104 30.02 6.05 9.53
N ARG A 105 29.24 7.09 9.80
CA ARG A 105 28.28 7.66 8.85
C ARG A 105 28.93 7.99 7.51
N LEU A 106 30.09 8.62 7.53
CA LEU A 106 30.85 8.96 6.31
C LEU A 106 31.16 7.74 5.44
N ARG A 107 31.63 6.64 6.04
CA ARG A 107 31.93 5.40 5.30
C ARG A 107 30.66 4.74 4.78
N PHE A 108 29.61 4.72 5.59
CA PHE A 108 28.30 4.18 5.19
C PHE A 108 27.76 4.93 3.98
N GLU A 109 27.66 6.25 4.03
CA GLU A 109 27.15 7.06 2.93
C GLU A 109 27.97 6.88 1.65
N ALA A 110 29.30 6.82 1.75
CA ALA A 110 30.17 6.63 0.59
C ALA A 110 30.01 5.26 -0.08
N THR A 111 29.79 4.19 0.71
CA THR A 111 29.60 2.83 0.17
C THR A 111 28.18 2.59 -0.32
N TRP A 112 27.19 3.22 0.32
CA TRP A 112 25.78 3.22 -0.09
C TRP A 112 25.56 4.04 -1.37
N ALA A 113 26.21 5.20 -1.50
CA ALA A 113 26.16 6.03 -2.71
C ALA A 113 26.69 5.29 -3.96
N ARG A 114 27.75 4.49 -3.80
CA ARG A 114 28.28 3.63 -4.88
C ARG A 114 27.30 2.54 -5.35
N ALA A 115 26.26 2.27 -4.56
CA ALA A 115 25.19 1.32 -4.87
C ALA A 115 23.86 2.01 -5.19
N GLY A 116 23.90 3.29 -5.60
CA GLY A 116 22.71 4.05 -5.98
C GLY A 116 21.80 4.42 -4.81
N ARG A 117 22.31 4.33 -3.56
CA ARG A 117 21.55 4.59 -2.33
C ARG A 117 20.25 3.77 -2.24
N TRP A 118 20.27 2.54 -2.74
CA TRP A 118 19.11 1.67 -2.66
C TRP A 118 18.85 1.23 -1.22
N ALA A 119 17.63 1.42 -0.76
CA ALA A 119 17.17 1.01 0.55
C ALA A 119 15.69 0.56 0.51
N MET A 120 15.32 -0.40 1.35
CA MET A 120 13.98 -0.96 1.39
C MET A 120 13.58 -1.35 2.81
N VAL A 121 12.31 -1.18 3.15
CA VAL A 121 11.68 -1.74 4.35
C VAL A 121 10.69 -2.84 3.97
N ALA A 122 10.46 -3.79 4.89
CA ALA A 122 9.46 -4.85 4.75
C ALA A 122 8.30 -4.53 5.69
N ALA A 123 7.36 -3.70 5.22
CA ALA A 123 6.29 -3.16 6.04
C ALA A 123 5.13 -4.16 6.22
N SER A 124 4.46 -4.09 7.37
CA SER A 124 3.16 -4.75 7.53
C SER A 124 2.14 -4.06 6.61
N PRO A 125 1.26 -4.79 5.92
CA PRO A 125 0.17 -4.19 5.14
C PRO A 125 -0.73 -3.26 5.97
N SER A 126 -0.79 -3.44 7.29
CA SER A 126 -1.59 -2.58 8.17
C SER A 126 -0.85 -1.35 8.70
N LEU A 127 0.43 -1.17 8.37
CA LEU A 127 1.25 -0.09 8.91
C LEU A 127 2.19 0.48 7.83
N PRO A 128 1.81 1.60 7.18
CA PRO A 128 2.67 2.28 6.23
C PRO A 128 3.97 2.75 6.91
N PRO A 129 5.14 2.65 6.23
CA PRO A 129 6.38 3.24 6.70
C PRO A 129 6.21 4.73 7.03
N VAL A 130 6.99 5.25 7.98
CA VAL A 130 6.86 6.66 8.40
C VAL A 130 7.22 7.65 7.28
N THR A 131 8.07 7.20 6.35
CA THR A 131 8.47 7.94 5.14
C THR A 131 7.58 7.69 3.93
N ALA A 132 6.54 6.86 4.06
CA ALA A 132 5.70 6.51 2.92
C ALA A 132 4.93 7.72 2.38
N GLY A 133 4.83 7.82 1.07
CA GLY A 133 3.90 8.70 0.37
C GLY A 133 2.57 7.99 0.11
N HIS A 134 1.48 8.74 0.04
CA HIS A 134 0.14 8.19 -0.19
C HIS A 134 0.06 7.38 -1.50
N ALA A 135 0.50 7.96 -2.62
CA ALA A 135 0.48 7.29 -3.93
C ALA A 135 1.39 6.05 -3.97
N ASP A 136 2.61 6.17 -3.45
CA ASP A 136 3.59 5.07 -3.44
C ASP A 136 3.11 3.90 -2.58
N TRP A 137 2.45 4.18 -1.45
CA TRP A 137 1.88 3.13 -0.59
C TRP A 137 0.72 2.40 -1.25
N ILE A 138 -0.19 3.12 -1.91
CA ILE A 138 -1.30 2.51 -2.67
C ILE A 138 -0.74 1.64 -3.79
N LEU A 139 0.26 2.13 -4.55
CA LEU A 139 0.94 1.36 -5.59
C LEU A 139 1.65 0.12 -5.03
N ALA A 140 2.28 0.24 -3.86
CA ALA A 140 2.92 -0.91 -3.22
C ALA A 140 1.89 -1.97 -2.77
N GLY A 141 0.70 -1.54 -2.34
CA GLY A 141 -0.43 -2.40 -1.97
C GLY A 141 -1.07 -3.11 -3.17
N SER A 142 -1.20 -2.45 -4.33
CA SER A 142 -1.85 -3.03 -5.52
C SER A 142 -1.14 -4.26 -6.06
N ALA A 143 0.16 -4.40 -5.80
CA ALA A 143 0.91 -5.61 -6.13
C ALA A 143 0.32 -6.88 -5.49
N PHE A 144 -0.41 -6.78 -4.37
CA PHE A 144 -1.09 -7.93 -3.78
C PHE A 144 -2.34 -8.35 -4.56
N GLU A 145 -2.99 -7.44 -5.29
CA GLU A 145 -4.11 -7.79 -6.17
C GLU A 145 -3.61 -8.65 -7.34
N GLU A 146 -2.51 -8.25 -7.96
CA GLU A 146 -1.85 -9.00 -9.05
C GLU A 146 -1.40 -10.40 -8.61
N LEU A 147 -1.06 -10.56 -7.33
CA LEU A 147 -0.67 -11.82 -6.73
C LEU A 147 -1.85 -12.66 -6.22
N GLY A 148 -3.09 -12.23 -6.42
CA GLY A 148 -4.28 -12.95 -5.94
C GLY A 148 -4.41 -12.96 -4.41
N GLN A 149 -3.89 -11.93 -3.74
CA GLN A 149 -3.93 -11.76 -2.27
C GLN A 149 -4.79 -10.55 -1.87
N PRO A 150 -6.11 -10.58 -2.16
CA PRO A 150 -6.97 -9.40 -2.02
C PRO A 150 -7.08 -8.89 -0.56
N LEU A 151 -7.03 -9.80 0.42
CA LEU A 151 -7.04 -9.43 1.84
C LEU A 151 -5.83 -8.57 2.25
N LEU A 152 -4.66 -8.79 1.64
CA LEU A 152 -3.47 -7.97 1.93
C LEU A 152 -3.55 -6.60 1.25
N ALA A 153 -4.09 -6.55 0.02
CA ALA A 153 -4.36 -5.29 -0.67
C ALA A 153 -5.36 -4.44 0.13
N GLU A 154 -6.47 -5.04 0.60
CA GLU A 154 -7.44 -4.34 1.43
C GLU A 154 -6.80 -3.77 2.70
N ARG A 155 -5.99 -4.56 3.42
CA ARG A 155 -5.27 -4.08 4.62
C ARG A 155 -4.38 -2.88 4.31
N ALA A 156 -3.66 -2.91 3.18
CA ALA A 156 -2.83 -1.80 2.72
C ALA A 156 -3.66 -0.54 2.45
N TYR A 157 -4.78 -0.66 1.74
CA TYR A 157 -5.65 0.47 1.45
C TYR A 157 -6.38 0.99 2.69
N GLN A 158 -6.81 0.11 3.60
CA GLN A 158 -7.38 0.52 4.87
C GLN A 158 -6.37 1.30 5.70
N ALA A 159 -5.10 0.86 5.74
CA ALA A 159 -4.07 1.61 6.42
C ALA A 159 -3.80 2.96 5.72
N ALA A 160 -3.94 3.02 4.40
CA ALA A 160 -3.86 4.26 3.62
C ALA A 160 -4.98 5.24 3.99
N THR A 161 -6.23 4.78 4.13
CA THR A 161 -7.36 5.66 4.50
C THR A 161 -7.26 6.17 5.94
N LEU A 162 -6.61 5.42 6.83
CA LEU A 162 -6.32 5.88 8.19
C LEU A 162 -5.19 6.92 8.21
N ARG A 163 -4.15 6.73 7.39
CA ARG A 163 -2.96 7.62 7.37
C ARG A 163 -3.20 8.90 6.56
N TRP A 164 -3.94 8.81 5.46
CA TRP A 164 -4.24 9.90 4.54
C TRP A 164 -5.76 9.97 4.31
N PRO A 165 -6.54 10.41 5.30
CA PRO A 165 -8.01 10.34 5.24
C PRO A 165 -8.65 11.21 4.15
N PHE A 166 -7.91 12.19 3.62
CA PHE A 166 -8.35 13.07 2.54
C PHE A 166 -7.87 12.61 1.15
N ASP A 167 -7.18 11.47 1.04
CA ASP A 167 -6.77 10.92 -0.25
C ASP A 167 -7.93 10.14 -0.88
N VAL A 168 -8.49 10.66 -1.98
CA VAL A 168 -9.60 10.02 -2.68
C VAL A 168 -9.21 8.67 -3.31
N ILE A 169 -7.95 8.51 -3.72
CA ILE A 169 -7.47 7.29 -4.39
C ILE A 169 -7.43 6.14 -3.37
N ALA A 170 -7.02 6.39 -2.13
CA ALA A 170 -7.04 5.40 -1.04
C ALA A 170 -8.45 4.87 -0.79
N TRP A 171 -9.46 5.76 -0.71
CA TRP A 171 -10.85 5.34 -0.54
C TRP A 171 -11.42 4.59 -1.74
N LYS A 172 -11.07 5.00 -2.97
CA LYS A 172 -11.45 4.28 -4.20
C LYS A 172 -10.81 2.89 -4.26
N ALA A 173 -9.53 2.77 -3.91
CA ALA A 173 -8.82 1.50 -3.87
C ALA A 173 -9.43 0.56 -2.81
N LEU A 174 -9.72 1.07 -1.60
CA LEU A 174 -10.39 0.31 -0.55
C LEU A 174 -11.79 -0.18 -0.99
N ALA A 175 -12.57 0.69 -1.65
CA ALA A 175 -13.87 0.31 -2.19
C ALA A 175 -13.77 -0.83 -3.20
N ASN A 176 -12.84 -0.73 -4.16
CA ASN A 176 -12.63 -1.76 -5.17
C ASN A 176 -12.17 -3.09 -4.55
N ALA A 177 -11.25 -3.04 -3.59
CA ALA A 177 -10.77 -4.24 -2.89
C ALA A 177 -11.89 -4.95 -2.12
N ARG A 178 -12.78 -4.20 -1.45
CA ARG A 178 -13.93 -4.77 -0.74
C ARG A 178 -14.99 -5.30 -1.68
N PHE A 179 -15.25 -4.58 -2.77
CA PHE A 179 -16.16 -5.03 -3.81
C PHE A 179 -15.72 -6.37 -4.43
N ALA A 180 -14.42 -6.51 -4.75
CA ALA A 180 -13.85 -7.74 -5.30
C ALA A 180 -13.94 -8.93 -4.32
N GLN A 181 -14.18 -8.66 -3.03
CA GLN A 181 -14.35 -9.65 -1.97
C GLN A 181 -15.81 -9.85 -1.56
N ASP A 182 -16.77 -9.30 -2.31
CA ASP A 182 -18.22 -9.34 -2.03
C ASP A 182 -18.62 -8.65 -0.70
N ASP A 183 -17.72 -7.86 -0.10
CA ASP A 183 -18.06 -6.96 1.01
C ASP A 183 -18.74 -5.69 0.46
N LEU A 184 -19.99 -5.86 0.04
CA LEU A 184 -20.78 -4.79 -0.55
C LEU A 184 -21.01 -3.63 0.43
N ARG A 185 -21.18 -3.93 1.73
CA ARG A 185 -21.40 -2.87 2.75
C ARG A 185 -20.13 -2.06 3.00
N GLY A 186 -18.98 -2.71 3.09
CA GLY A 186 -17.72 -2.01 3.26
C GLY A 186 -17.31 -1.24 1.99
N ALA A 187 -17.64 -1.76 0.80
CA ALA A 187 -17.46 -1.05 -0.48
C ALA A 187 -18.34 0.20 -0.55
N GLU A 188 -19.62 0.09 -0.19
CA GLU A 188 -20.55 1.22 -0.07
C GLU A 188 -19.96 2.30 0.85
N SER A 189 -19.55 1.93 2.06
CA SER A 189 -18.98 2.89 3.02
C SER A 189 -17.78 3.63 2.43
N ALA A 190 -16.85 2.92 1.80
CA ALA A 190 -15.66 3.52 1.20
C ALA A 190 -15.99 4.44 0.01
N LEU A 191 -16.95 4.04 -0.86
CA LEU A 191 -17.43 4.89 -1.96
C LEU A 191 -18.09 6.17 -1.46
N ARG A 192 -18.91 6.09 -0.41
CA ARG A 192 -19.52 7.28 0.19
C ARG A 192 -18.46 8.26 0.73
N PHE A 193 -17.37 7.77 1.31
CA PHE A 193 -16.23 8.63 1.68
C PHE A 193 -15.54 9.23 0.46
N ALA A 194 -15.25 8.43 -0.57
CA ALA A 194 -14.63 8.92 -1.81
C ALA A 194 -15.47 10.01 -2.49
N ILE A 195 -16.80 9.84 -2.57
CA ILE A 195 -17.74 10.81 -3.15
C ILE A 195 -17.76 12.12 -2.35
N ARG A 196 -17.69 12.06 -1.01
CA ARG A 196 -17.61 13.28 -0.19
C ARG A 196 -16.34 14.09 -0.45
N LEU A 197 -15.23 13.43 -0.75
CA LEU A 197 -13.95 14.09 -1.01
C LEU A 197 -13.89 14.66 -2.44
N ALA A 198 -14.29 13.87 -3.43
CA ALA A 198 -14.33 14.29 -4.82
C ALA A 198 -15.44 13.54 -5.57
N PRO A 199 -16.64 14.14 -5.72
CA PRO A 199 -17.73 13.52 -6.45
C PRO A 199 -17.38 13.43 -7.94
N SER A 200 -17.83 12.35 -8.59
CA SER A 200 -17.65 12.15 -10.03
C SER A 200 -18.68 11.16 -10.57
N ALA A 201 -18.95 11.19 -11.87
CA ALA A 201 -19.90 10.26 -12.50
C ALA A 201 -19.51 8.80 -12.21
N ALA A 202 -18.22 8.49 -12.36
CA ALA A 202 -17.69 7.16 -12.07
C ALA A 202 -17.91 6.73 -10.61
N ALA A 203 -17.67 7.62 -9.64
CA ALA A 203 -17.82 7.29 -8.22
C ALA A 203 -19.28 7.01 -7.85
N HIS A 204 -20.20 7.86 -8.30
CA HIS A 204 -21.64 7.66 -8.11
C HIS A 204 -22.15 6.41 -8.82
N ASN A 205 -21.70 6.13 -10.04
CA ASN A 205 -22.06 4.91 -10.75
C ASN A 205 -21.55 3.64 -10.05
N ASN A 206 -20.32 3.66 -9.52
CA ASN A 206 -19.80 2.54 -8.75
C ASN A 206 -20.64 2.30 -7.50
N LEU A 207 -21.10 3.36 -6.83
CA LEU A 207 -22.00 3.25 -5.68
C LEU A 207 -23.39 2.72 -6.09
N ALA A 208 -23.94 3.17 -7.21
CA ALA A 208 -25.19 2.64 -7.76
C ALA A 208 -25.08 1.13 -8.02
N ASN A 209 -23.97 0.67 -8.60
CA ASN A 209 -23.71 -0.76 -8.82
C ASN A 209 -23.63 -1.56 -7.51
N VAL A 210 -22.94 -1.05 -6.48
CA VAL A 210 -22.91 -1.69 -5.16
C VAL A 210 -24.32 -1.82 -4.57
N LEU A 211 -25.09 -0.73 -4.60
CA LEU A 211 -26.46 -0.69 -4.09
C LEU A 211 -27.39 -1.64 -4.87
N LEU A 212 -27.21 -1.76 -6.19
CA LEU A 212 -27.93 -2.74 -7.02
C LEU A 212 -27.67 -4.18 -6.56
N LEU A 213 -26.42 -4.53 -6.28
CA LEU A 213 -26.06 -5.87 -5.81
C LEU A 213 -26.60 -6.15 -4.41
N GLN A 214 -26.68 -5.13 -3.55
CA GLN A 214 -27.33 -5.23 -2.25
C GLN A 214 -28.87 -5.30 -2.33
N GLY A 215 -29.47 -5.08 -3.50
CA GLY A 215 -30.93 -5.04 -3.69
C GLY A 215 -31.57 -3.68 -3.42
N CYS A 216 -30.79 -2.65 -3.09
CA CYS A 216 -31.24 -1.32 -2.75
C CYS A 216 -31.58 -0.47 -3.99
N LEU A 217 -32.58 -0.90 -4.79
CA LEU A 217 -32.87 -0.35 -6.12
C LEU A 217 -33.17 1.16 -6.10
N ALA A 218 -33.96 1.64 -5.13
CA ALA A 218 -34.32 3.06 -5.04
C ALA A 218 -33.08 3.93 -4.77
N ALA A 219 -32.20 3.51 -3.85
CA ALA A 219 -30.96 4.21 -3.56
C ALA A 219 -30.00 4.17 -4.76
N ALA A 220 -29.91 3.03 -5.46
CA ALA A 220 -29.11 2.92 -6.66
C ALA A 220 -29.57 3.89 -7.76
N ASN A 221 -30.88 4.09 -7.93
CA ASN A 221 -31.40 5.03 -8.91
C ASN A 221 -31.02 6.48 -8.57
N VAL A 222 -31.09 6.86 -7.28
CA VAL A 222 -30.65 8.19 -6.83
C VAL A 222 -29.17 8.42 -7.16
N GLU A 223 -28.30 7.44 -6.92
CA GLU A 223 -26.88 7.59 -7.24
C GLU A 223 -26.62 7.60 -8.75
N LEU A 224 -27.41 6.88 -9.54
CA LEU A 224 -27.32 6.96 -11.00
C LEU A 224 -27.75 8.33 -11.53
N ASP A 225 -28.75 8.96 -10.92
CA ASP A 225 -29.17 10.32 -11.26
C ASP A 225 -28.09 11.35 -10.88
N HIS A 226 -27.47 11.20 -9.70
CA HIS A 226 -26.29 11.99 -9.35
C HIS A 226 -25.17 11.81 -10.38
N ALA A 227 -24.86 10.57 -10.79
CA ALA A 227 -23.80 10.28 -11.75
C ALA A 227 -24.00 11.00 -13.08
N ARG A 228 -25.24 11.12 -13.56
CA ARG A 228 -25.59 11.80 -14.82
C ARG A 228 -25.55 13.32 -14.73
N ALA A 229 -25.74 13.85 -13.54
CA ALA A 229 -25.66 15.29 -13.29
C ALA A 229 -24.22 15.80 -13.16
N MET A 230 -23.22 14.91 -13.18
CA MET A 230 -21.81 15.29 -13.09
C MET A 230 -21.26 15.80 -14.43
N ASP A 231 -20.34 16.76 -14.35
CA ASP A 231 -19.70 17.37 -15.52
C ASP A 231 -18.94 16.33 -16.38
N ASP A 232 -18.45 15.25 -15.76
CA ASP A 232 -17.74 14.15 -16.42
C ASP A 232 -18.65 13.03 -16.95
N ALA A 233 -19.98 13.14 -16.82
CA ALA A 233 -20.92 12.08 -17.14
C ALA A 233 -20.82 11.57 -18.60
N GLU A 234 -20.55 12.45 -19.55
CA GLU A 234 -20.44 12.08 -20.97
C GLU A 234 -19.34 11.03 -21.21
N GLN A 235 -18.22 11.14 -20.47
CA GLN A 235 -17.08 10.21 -20.55
C GLN A 235 -17.48 8.79 -20.12
N PHE A 236 -18.47 8.68 -19.24
CA PHE A 236 -18.95 7.42 -18.67
C PHE A 236 -20.30 6.96 -19.23
N SER A 237 -20.85 7.63 -20.25
CA SER A 237 -22.18 7.39 -20.83
C SER A 237 -22.51 5.91 -21.08
N ARG A 238 -21.56 5.14 -21.65
CA ARG A 238 -21.73 3.69 -21.88
C ARG A 238 -21.90 2.90 -20.59
N VAL A 239 -21.10 3.20 -19.56
CA VAL A 239 -21.16 2.51 -18.27
C VAL A 239 -22.44 2.89 -17.54
N LEU A 240 -22.81 4.18 -17.54
CA LEU A 240 -24.06 4.66 -16.94
C LEU A 240 -25.29 3.98 -17.58
N ALA A 241 -25.32 3.85 -18.91
CA ALA A 241 -26.40 3.17 -19.62
C ALA A 241 -26.49 1.68 -19.28
N SER A 242 -25.35 1.01 -19.08
CA SER A 242 -25.31 -0.40 -18.66
C SER A 242 -25.89 -0.59 -17.25
N THR A 243 -25.50 0.28 -16.31
CA THR A 243 -26.03 0.29 -14.94
C THR A 243 -27.54 0.55 -14.94
N GLU A 244 -28.00 1.52 -15.74
CA GLU A 244 -29.43 1.81 -15.91
C GLU A 244 -30.22 0.59 -16.40
N SER A 245 -29.75 -0.06 -17.46
CA SER A 245 -30.42 -1.23 -18.02
C SER A 245 -30.56 -2.34 -16.99
N THR A 246 -29.52 -2.54 -16.17
CA THR A 246 -29.52 -3.53 -15.09
C THR A 246 -30.51 -3.17 -13.99
N LEU A 247 -30.58 -1.89 -13.62
CA LEU A 247 -31.52 -1.38 -12.63
C LEU A 247 -32.98 -1.55 -13.06
N ARG A 248 -33.29 -1.23 -14.32
CA ARG A 248 -34.64 -1.40 -14.89
C ARG A 248 -35.08 -2.86 -14.87
N ALA A 249 -34.24 -3.77 -15.37
CA ALA A 249 -34.54 -5.20 -15.37
C ALA A 249 -34.82 -5.74 -13.96
N ARG A 250 -34.03 -5.35 -12.95
CA ARG A 250 -34.26 -5.77 -11.55
C ARG A 250 -35.48 -5.12 -10.89
N SER A 251 -35.85 -3.91 -11.30
CA SER A 251 -37.02 -3.20 -10.75
C SER A 251 -38.35 -3.80 -11.19
N GLU A 252 -38.37 -4.48 -12.34
CA GLU A 252 -39.53 -5.21 -12.84
C GLU A 252 -39.76 -6.52 -12.04
N ASP A 253 -38.69 -7.06 -11.44
CA ASP A 253 -38.67 -8.35 -10.74
C ASP A 253 -38.89 -8.27 -9.21
N ALA A 254 -38.78 -7.09 -8.57
CA ALA A 254 -38.64 -7.01 -7.10
C ALA A 254 -39.60 -6.04 -6.38
N ALA A 255 -40.22 -6.55 -5.29
CA ALA A 255 -40.88 -5.76 -4.25
C ALA A 255 -39.85 -5.24 -3.23
N ALA A 256 -39.78 -3.91 -3.11
CA ALA A 256 -39.11 -3.06 -2.10
C ALA A 256 -38.06 -3.67 -1.15
N GLY A 257 -36.85 -3.08 -1.13
CA GLY A 257 -35.91 -3.30 -0.03
C GLY A 257 -34.66 -2.44 -0.05
N CYS A 258 -34.67 -1.36 0.74
CA CYS A 258 -33.59 -0.73 1.51
C CYS A 258 -34.09 0.67 1.88
N THR A 259 -34.66 0.83 3.08
CA THR A 259 -34.98 2.15 3.60
C THR A 259 -33.68 2.93 3.74
N SER A 260 -33.63 4.16 3.23
CA SER A 260 -32.47 5.04 3.25
C SER A 260 -31.79 5.04 4.63
N LEU A 261 -30.61 4.44 4.73
CA LEU A 261 -29.70 4.72 5.84
C LEU A 261 -29.16 6.13 5.60
N HIS A 262 -29.89 7.13 6.12
CA HIS A 262 -29.35 8.47 6.31
C HIS A 262 -28.06 8.38 7.14
N PRO A 263 -26.94 8.99 6.70
CA PRO A 263 -25.77 9.06 7.55
C PRO A 263 -25.99 10.15 8.61
N SER A 264 -26.44 9.75 9.80
CA SER A 264 -26.08 10.46 11.03
C SER A 264 -24.70 9.98 11.45
N LEU A 265 -23.67 10.50 10.80
CA LEU A 265 -22.30 10.50 11.32
C LEU A 265 -21.76 11.93 11.22
N ALA A 266 -22.47 12.84 11.89
CA ALA A 266 -21.82 13.96 12.54
C ALA A 266 -21.28 13.40 13.85
N GLU A 267 -20.00 12.98 13.87
CA GLU A 267 -19.08 13.12 15.01
C GLU A 267 -17.74 12.44 14.72
N SER A 268 -16.67 13.12 15.13
CA SER A 268 -15.25 12.73 15.08
C SER A 268 -14.54 12.76 13.71
N ILE A 269 -14.28 13.98 13.23
CA ILE A 269 -12.96 14.28 12.67
C ILE A 269 -12.14 14.76 13.88
N PRO A 270 -11.01 14.12 14.26
CA PRO A 270 -10.08 14.74 15.19
C PRO A 270 -9.33 15.85 14.46
N ASP A 271 -9.23 17.00 15.12
CA ASP A 271 -8.46 18.18 14.70
C ASP A 271 -6.98 17.85 14.37
#